data_AF-A0A059E0L3-F1
#
_entry.id   AF-A0A059E0L3-F1
#
_cell.length_a   1.000
_cell.length_b   1.000
_cell.length_c   1.000
_cell.angle_alpha   90.00
_cell.angle_beta   90.00
_cell.angle_gamma   90.00
#
_symmetry.space_group_name_H-M   'P 1'
#
loop_
_entity.id
_entity.type
_entity.pdbx_description
1 polymer ?
#
loop_
_entity_poly.entity_id
_entity_poly.type
_entity_poly.pdbx_seq_one_letter_code
_entity_poly.pdbx_strand_id
1 'polypeptide(L)'
;MRLARLNHLPPVQSSAPPSISAEFSRLRAAAENVLVSKGVPLARVLGTHPEAYTSNRLFAQIRQVQRASSNEAPLQGFLALFARSASQETIHGAEGADIQLEGGVVTAPGIGLVDDGPFLILAVIGDRAGQGGLAALRAYAQPIYSATQFMPVMTTLGRSLVKSLNSIRWSLAKRRSDLRISLEMPLFALETSGGPVRPDIMIEVSSTITGEVRTTSLFVEAQYEDASIAAHLRDSVGPVFSVLPADLENEDAFKRRLTSALLF
;
A
#
# COMPACT_ATOMS: atom_id res chain seq x y z
N MET A 1 13.09 3.56 7.75
CA MET A 1 12.19 4.71 7.99
C MET A 1 10.78 4.35 7.50
N ARG A 2 9.81 4.13 8.39
CA ARG A 2 8.40 3.88 8.00
C ARG A 2 7.62 5.19 8.16
N LEU A 3 7.48 5.96 7.07
CA LEU A 3 6.84 7.29 7.08
C LEU A 3 5.35 7.21 7.47
N ALA A 4 4.52 6.60 6.63
CA ALA A 4 3.07 6.50 6.85
C ALA A 4 2.62 5.18 7.49
N ARG A 5 3.52 4.17 7.54
CA ARG A 5 3.26 2.81 8.06
C ARG A 5 2.07 2.09 7.41
N LEU A 6 1.74 2.44 6.17
CA LEU A 6 0.62 1.82 5.42
C LEU A 6 0.91 0.37 5.04
N ASN A 7 2.19 -0.01 4.95
CA ASN A 7 2.64 -1.37 4.66
C ASN A 7 2.59 -2.31 5.87
N HIS A 8 1.91 -1.94 6.95
CA HIS A 8 1.87 -2.70 8.19
C HIS A 8 0.46 -2.73 8.79
N LEU A 9 -0.02 -3.92 9.13
CA LEU A 9 -1.24 -4.12 9.89
C LEU A 9 -0.89 -4.49 11.34
N PRO A 10 -1.10 -3.58 12.32
CA PRO A 10 -0.76 -3.85 13.71
C PRO A 10 -1.67 -4.91 14.32
N PRO A 11 -1.36 -5.47 15.49
CA PRO A 11 -2.25 -6.41 16.18
C PRO A 11 -3.67 -5.85 16.31
N VAL A 12 -4.68 -6.72 16.12
CA VAL A 12 -6.10 -6.35 16.13
C VAL A 12 -6.47 -5.61 17.42
N GLN A 13 -5.92 -6.03 18.55
CA GLN A 13 -6.18 -5.44 19.87
C GLN A 13 -5.64 -4.01 20.01
N SER A 14 -4.65 -3.64 19.19
CA SER A 14 -4.09 -2.28 19.12
C SER A 14 -4.59 -1.48 17.91
N SER A 15 -5.45 -2.08 17.08
CA SER A 15 -5.94 -1.47 15.86
C SER A 15 -7.17 -0.61 16.13
N ALA A 16 -7.15 0.63 15.68
CA ALA A 16 -8.38 1.40 15.54
C ALA A 16 -9.27 0.78 14.44
N PRO A 17 -10.60 1.04 14.47
CA PRO A 17 -11.49 0.63 13.39
C PRO A 17 -10.97 1.11 12.02
N PRO A 18 -11.00 0.27 10.97
CA PRO A 18 -10.61 0.66 9.62
C PRO A 18 -11.36 1.90 9.14
N SER A 19 -10.65 2.89 8.60
CA SER A 19 -11.25 4.15 8.16
C SER A 19 -10.42 4.79 7.06
N ILE A 20 -11.06 5.09 5.93
CA ILE A 20 -10.44 5.80 4.80
C ILE A 20 -9.92 7.18 5.22
N SER A 21 -10.67 7.88 6.07
CA SER A 21 -10.27 9.19 6.60
C SER A 21 -9.01 9.08 7.47
N ALA A 22 -8.91 8.02 8.29
CA ALA A 22 -7.72 7.77 9.09
C ALA A 22 -6.50 7.42 8.22
N GLU A 23 -6.69 6.67 7.13
CA GLU A 23 -5.61 6.37 6.18
C GLU A 23 -5.07 7.64 5.49
N PHE A 24 -5.97 8.49 4.97
CA PHE A 24 -5.55 9.77 4.37
C PHE A 24 -4.92 10.72 5.38
N SER A 25 -5.38 10.71 6.63
CA SER A 25 -4.77 11.50 7.71
C SER A 25 -3.33 11.05 7.99
N ARG A 26 -3.07 9.74 8.03
CA ARG A 26 -1.72 9.20 8.15
C ARG A 26 -0.84 9.56 6.95
N LEU A 27 -1.37 9.44 5.74
CA LEU A 27 -0.66 9.79 4.52
C LEU A 27 -0.28 11.28 4.50
N ARG A 28 -1.21 12.16 4.89
CA ARG A 28 -0.96 13.60 4.99
C ARG A 28 0.08 13.94 6.06
N ALA A 29 0.00 13.31 7.23
CA ALA A 29 1.01 13.50 8.28
C ALA A 29 2.40 13.06 7.83
N ALA A 30 2.50 11.95 7.10
CA ALA A 30 3.76 11.50 6.51
C ALA A 30 4.29 12.47 5.43
N ALA A 31 3.39 13.06 4.63
CA ALA A 31 3.74 14.01 3.58
C ALA A 31 4.35 15.34 4.09
N GLU A 32 4.23 15.65 5.39
CA GLU A 32 4.96 16.78 6.00
C GLU A 32 6.49 16.56 6.00
N ASN A 33 6.92 15.29 5.95
CA ASN A 33 8.34 14.91 6.01
C ASN A 33 8.95 14.60 4.63
N VAL A 34 8.19 14.82 3.55
CA VAL A 34 8.65 14.60 2.18
C VAL A 34 8.69 15.95 1.49
N LEU A 35 9.87 16.39 1.03
CA LEU A 35 10.01 17.65 0.31
C LEU A 35 9.77 17.42 -1.20
N VAL A 36 8.95 18.27 -1.81
CA VAL A 36 8.72 18.27 -3.27
C VAL A 36 9.60 19.31 -3.99
N SER A 37 10.09 20.28 -3.24
CA SER A 37 11.03 21.30 -3.68
C SER A 37 11.74 21.87 -2.45
N LYS A 38 12.68 22.80 -2.64
CA LYS A 38 13.47 23.38 -1.56
C LYS A 38 12.56 24.01 -0.49
N GLY A 39 12.54 23.42 0.70
CA GLY A 39 11.76 23.89 1.85
C GLY A 39 10.24 23.77 1.72
N VAL A 40 9.73 23.04 0.71
CA VAL A 40 8.28 22.86 0.51
C VAL A 40 7.91 21.40 0.79
N PRO A 41 7.26 21.11 1.94
CA PRO A 41 6.68 19.80 2.21
C PRO A 41 5.58 19.43 1.21
N LEU A 42 5.49 18.15 0.84
CA LEU A 42 4.46 17.59 -0.02
C LEU A 42 3.06 17.93 0.50
N ALA A 43 2.85 17.83 1.82
CA ALA A 43 1.58 18.14 2.46
C ALA A 43 1.06 19.56 2.16
N ARG A 44 1.95 20.51 1.86
CA ARG A 44 1.58 21.90 1.49
C ARG A 44 0.97 22.01 0.10
N VAL A 45 1.17 21.03 -0.76
CA VAL A 45 0.67 21.00 -2.15
C VAL A 45 -0.03 19.68 -2.47
N LEU A 46 -0.58 19.02 -1.44
CA LEU A 46 -1.28 17.74 -1.54
C LEU A 46 -2.79 17.92 -1.34
N GLY A 47 -3.59 17.49 -2.32
CA GLY A 47 -5.01 17.23 -2.16
C GLY A 47 -5.25 15.74 -1.87
N THR A 48 -6.25 15.42 -1.04
CA THR A 48 -6.61 14.02 -0.71
C THR A 48 -8.05 13.65 -1.05
N HIS A 49 -8.75 14.54 -1.77
CA HIS A 49 -10.15 14.35 -2.16
C HIS A 49 -10.37 14.90 -3.58
N PRO A 50 -11.27 14.33 -4.38
CA PRO A 50 -11.50 14.77 -5.76
C PRO A 50 -11.88 16.24 -5.87
N GLU A 51 -12.64 16.77 -4.90
CA GLU A 51 -13.09 18.16 -4.87
C GLU A 51 -11.93 19.14 -4.81
N ALA A 52 -10.79 18.75 -4.24
CA ALA A 52 -9.59 19.58 -4.23
C ALA A 52 -9.13 19.92 -5.66
N TYR A 53 -9.33 18.98 -6.59
CA TYR A 53 -9.03 19.16 -8.01
C TYR A 53 -10.18 19.85 -8.74
N THR A 54 -11.40 19.32 -8.67
CA THR A 54 -12.54 19.81 -9.47
C THR A 54 -12.98 21.24 -9.13
N SER A 55 -12.78 21.68 -7.87
CA SER A 55 -13.07 23.06 -7.45
C SER A 55 -11.90 24.04 -7.63
N ASN A 56 -10.78 23.60 -8.23
CA ASN A 56 -9.54 24.36 -8.34
C ASN A 56 -8.90 24.78 -7.00
N ARG A 57 -9.36 24.24 -5.86
CA ARG A 57 -8.81 24.55 -4.54
C ARG A 57 -7.32 24.22 -4.45
N LEU A 58 -6.93 23.04 -4.96
CA LEU A 58 -5.54 22.61 -5.00
C LEU A 58 -4.70 23.53 -5.89
N PHE A 59 -5.26 24.04 -6.99
CA PHE A 59 -4.56 24.95 -7.90
C PHE A 59 -4.26 26.28 -7.23
N ALA A 60 -5.25 26.84 -6.52
CA ALA A 60 -5.07 28.05 -5.72
C ALA A 60 -4.01 27.84 -4.62
N GLN A 61 -4.03 26.68 -3.96
CA GLN A 61 -3.05 26.31 -2.94
C GLN A 61 -1.62 26.22 -3.50
N ILE A 62 -1.42 25.55 -4.64
CA ILE A 62 -0.11 25.47 -5.32
C ILE A 62 0.42 26.87 -5.64
N ARG A 63 -0.42 27.73 -6.25
CA ARG A 63 -0.04 29.11 -6.58
C ARG A 63 0.27 29.96 -5.35
N GLN A 64 -0.40 29.73 -4.24
CA GLN A 64 -0.12 30.42 -2.97
C GLN A 64 1.25 30.00 -2.42
N VAL A 65 1.54 28.70 -2.42
CA VAL A 65 2.84 28.18 -1.95
C VAL A 65 3.96 28.63 -2.87
N GLN A 66 3.77 28.60 -4.20
CA GLN A 66 4.73 29.13 -5.18
C GLN A 66 5.13 30.56 -4.86
N ARG A 67 4.14 31.46 -4.68
CA ARG A 67 4.38 32.88 -4.37
C ARG A 67 5.10 33.11 -3.05
N ALA A 68 4.87 32.25 -2.06
CA ALA A 68 5.53 32.34 -0.76
C ALA A 68 6.92 31.68 -0.74
N SER A 69 7.27 30.90 -1.77
CA SER A 69 8.52 30.17 -1.85
C SER A 69 9.57 30.92 -2.66
N SER A 70 10.85 30.68 -2.38
CA SER A 70 11.97 31.18 -3.16
C SER A 70 12.33 30.28 -4.36
N ASN A 71 11.39 29.44 -4.82
CA ASN A 71 11.65 28.49 -5.89
C ASN A 71 11.54 29.18 -7.25
N GLU A 72 12.59 29.09 -8.06
CA GLU A 72 12.60 29.62 -9.42
C GLU A 72 11.77 28.76 -10.38
N ALA A 73 11.82 27.43 -10.19
CA ALA A 73 11.02 26.50 -10.97
C ALA A 73 9.55 26.46 -10.50
N PRO A 74 8.58 26.27 -11.41
CA PRO A 74 7.18 26.06 -11.06
C PRO A 74 7.00 24.84 -10.16
N LEU A 75 6.27 25.00 -9.06
CA LEU A 75 5.90 23.93 -8.16
C LEU A 75 4.78 23.07 -8.77
N GLN A 76 4.97 21.76 -8.68
CA GLN A 76 3.92 20.79 -8.91
C GLN A 76 3.11 20.59 -7.62
N GLY A 77 1.83 20.28 -7.79
CA GLY A 77 1.01 19.72 -6.72
C GLY A 77 0.75 18.24 -6.94
N PHE A 78 0.10 17.64 -5.96
CA PHE A 78 -0.17 16.21 -5.95
C PHE A 78 -1.59 15.95 -5.47
N LEU A 79 -2.20 14.91 -6.02
CA LEU A 79 -3.53 14.48 -5.64
C LEU A 79 -3.48 12.99 -5.28
N ALA A 80 -3.65 12.70 -3.99
CA ALA A 80 -3.73 11.35 -3.47
C ALA A 80 -5.20 10.91 -3.38
N LEU A 81 -5.62 9.88 -4.11
CA LEU A 81 -7.04 9.46 -4.16
C LEU A 81 -7.23 7.98 -3.97
N PHE A 82 -8.37 7.62 -3.41
CA PHE A 82 -8.89 6.28 -3.50
C PHE A 82 -9.62 6.15 -4.84
N ALA A 83 -9.27 5.14 -5.61
CA ALA A 83 -9.93 4.82 -6.87
C ALA A 83 -10.42 3.37 -6.85
N ARG A 84 -11.61 3.16 -7.42
CA ARG A 84 -12.18 1.81 -7.57
C ARG A 84 -11.52 1.08 -8.73
N SER A 85 -11.20 1.81 -9.79
CA SER A 85 -10.48 1.35 -10.96
C SER A 85 -9.72 2.52 -11.59
N ALA A 86 -8.85 2.22 -12.54
CA ALA A 86 -8.18 3.22 -13.36
C ALA A 86 -8.00 2.65 -14.78
N SER A 87 -8.27 3.47 -15.79
CA SER A 87 -7.92 3.19 -17.18
C SER A 87 -6.57 3.85 -17.51
N GLN A 88 -6.11 3.76 -18.76
CA GLN A 88 -4.86 4.41 -19.16
C GLN A 88 -4.90 5.93 -18.96
N GLU A 89 -6.06 6.59 -19.10
CA GLU A 89 -6.16 8.05 -19.09
C GLU A 89 -7.13 8.58 -18.04
N THR A 90 -7.87 7.71 -17.34
CA THR A 90 -8.88 8.12 -16.38
C THR A 90 -8.72 7.40 -15.05
N ILE A 91 -8.74 8.17 -13.97
CA ILE A 91 -8.89 7.65 -12.61
C ILE A 91 -10.39 7.59 -12.29
N HIS A 92 -10.90 6.42 -11.94
CA HIS A 92 -12.31 6.25 -11.57
C HIS A 92 -12.48 6.27 -10.04
N GLY A 93 -12.86 7.45 -9.53
CA GLY A 93 -13.02 7.71 -8.10
C GLY A 93 -14.25 7.03 -7.47
N ALA A 94 -14.44 7.29 -6.18
CA ALA A 94 -15.71 7.02 -5.51
C ALA A 94 -16.80 7.95 -6.06
N GLU A 95 -18.06 7.49 -6.08
CA GLU A 95 -19.23 8.30 -6.46
C GLU A 95 -19.19 8.94 -7.86
N GLY A 96 -18.36 8.42 -8.77
CA GLY A 96 -18.25 8.91 -10.15
C GLY A 96 -17.39 10.17 -10.31
N ALA A 97 -16.60 10.52 -9.29
CA ALA A 97 -15.63 11.61 -9.38
C ALA A 97 -14.40 11.17 -10.21
N ASP A 98 -14.55 11.20 -11.52
CA ASP A 98 -13.52 10.80 -12.47
C ASP A 98 -12.55 11.94 -12.77
N ILE A 99 -11.25 11.59 -12.90
CA ILE A 99 -10.20 12.55 -13.20
C ILE A 99 -9.45 12.11 -14.45
N GLN A 100 -9.45 12.99 -15.46
CA GLN A 100 -8.71 12.80 -16.70
C GLN A 100 -7.25 13.18 -16.53
N LEU A 101 -6.36 12.40 -17.15
CA LEU A 101 -4.92 12.54 -17.12
C LEU A 101 -4.38 12.82 -18.53
N GLU A 102 -3.41 13.74 -18.65
CA GLU A 102 -2.83 14.08 -19.97
C GLU A 102 -1.79 13.06 -20.46
N GLY A 103 -1.07 12.40 -19.55
CA GLY A 103 0.04 11.48 -19.82
C GLY A 103 -0.14 10.10 -19.17
N GLY A 104 -1.37 9.83 -18.72
CA GLY A 104 -1.87 8.53 -18.31
C GLY A 104 -1.45 7.99 -16.94
N VAL A 105 -1.91 6.78 -16.66
CA VAL A 105 -1.68 6.01 -15.43
C VAL A 105 -0.51 5.04 -15.63
N VAL A 106 0.38 4.99 -14.63
CA VAL A 106 1.48 4.02 -14.55
C VAL A 106 1.34 3.16 -13.29
N THR A 107 1.69 1.88 -13.40
CA THR A 107 1.77 0.92 -12.29
C THR A 107 3.23 0.51 -12.06
N ALA A 108 3.51 -0.25 -10.99
CA ALA A 108 4.86 -0.78 -10.81
C ALA A 108 5.21 -1.78 -11.94
N PRO A 109 6.48 -1.86 -12.37
CA PRO A 109 6.93 -2.84 -13.36
C PRO A 109 6.56 -4.28 -12.95
N GLY A 110 6.10 -5.10 -13.89
CA GLY A 110 5.65 -6.48 -13.63
C GLY A 110 4.23 -6.60 -13.04
N ILE A 111 3.66 -5.49 -12.58
CA ILE A 111 2.23 -5.37 -12.28
C ILE A 111 1.59 -4.85 -13.57
N GLY A 112 1.17 -5.77 -14.46
CA GLY A 112 0.13 -5.41 -15.44
C GLY A 112 -1.01 -4.72 -14.69
N LEU A 113 -1.68 -3.72 -15.29
CA LEU A 113 -2.84 -3.07 -14.65
C LEU A 113 -3.67 -4.18 -14.00
N VAL A 114 -3.70 -4.21 -12.66
CA VAL A 114 -4.50 -5.20 -11.96
C VAL A 114 -5.90 -4.90 -12.44
N ASP A 115 -6.49 -5.77 -13.26
CA ASP A 115 -7.69 -5.44 -14.03
C ASP A 115 -8.84 -4.97 -13.12
N ASP A 116 -8.79 -5.30 -11.82
CA ASP A 116 -9.66 -4.77 -10.79
C ASP A 116 -8.89 -4.13 -9.62
N GLY A 117 -9.22 -2.87 -9.31
CA GLY A 117 -8.78 -2.17 -8.11
C GLY A 117 -9.30 -2.82 -6.81
N PRO A 118 -9.23 -2.14 -5.65
CA PRO A 118 -9.00 -0.70 -5.51
C PRO A 118 -7.53 -0.28 -5.60
N PHE A 119 -7.34 1.01 -5.83
CA PHE A 119 -6.05 1.69 -5.90
C PHE A 119 -5.97 2.88 -4.95
N LEU A 120 -4.76 3.12 -4.43
CA LEU A 120 -4.32 4.42 -3.95
C LEU A 120 -3.56 5.09 -5.11
N ILE A 121 -4.12 6.18 -5.62
CA ILE A 121 -3.55 6.96 -6.71
C ILE A 121 -2.73 8.10 -6.14
N LEU A 122 -1.58 8.40 -6.77
CA LEU A 122 -0.87 9.66 -6.62
C LEU A 122 -0.73 10.32 -8.00
N ALA A 123 -1.56 11.32 -8.28
CA ALA A 123 -1.50 12.08 -9.52
C ALA A 123 -0.66 13.35 -9.34
N VAL A 124 0.19 13.65 -10.32
CA VAL A 124 0.97 14.89 -10.40
C VAL A 124 0.11 15.96 -11.06
N ILE A 125 -0.02 17.11 -10.40
CA ILE A 125 -0.68 18.31 -10.90
C ILE A 125 0.38 19.31 -11.31
N GLY A 126 0.36 19.77 -12.55
CA GLY A 126 1.35 20.72 -13.05
C GLY A 126 0.86 21.48 -14.27
N ASP A 127 1.72 22.33 -14.82
CA ASP A 127 1.37 23.18 -15.95
C ASP A 127 1.10 22.36 -17.21
N ARG A 128 0.00 22.71 -17.89
CA ARG A 128 -0.36 22.17 -19.20
C ARG A 128 0.58 22.72 -20.26
N ALA A 129 1.36 21.85 -20.88
CA ALA A 129 2.33 22.24 -21.91
C ALA A 129 1.63 23.04 -23.04
N GLY A 130 1.99 24.32 -23.17
CA GLY A 130 1.53 25.21 -24.24
C GLY A 130 0.08 25.70 -24.15
N GLN A 131 -0.73 25.23 -23.20
CA GLN A 131 -2.14 25.65 -23.05
C GLN A 131 -2.39 26.56 -21.85
N GLY A 132 -1.44 26.60 -20.90
CA GLY A 132 -1.57 27.37 -19.67
C GLY A 132 -2.56 26.74 -18.68
N GLY A 133 -2.36 27.03 -17.39
CA GLY A 133 -3.15 26.45 -16.31
C GLY A 133 -2.64 25.09 -15.85
N LEU A 134 -3.18 24.62 -14.71
CA LEU A 134 -2.78 23.37 -14.09
C LEU A 134 -3.73 22.24 -14.51
N ALA A 135 -3.18 21.04 -14.68
CA ALA A 135 -3.93 19.81 -14.92
C ALA A 135 -3.28 18.62 -14.24
N ALA A 136 -4.03 17.52 -14.13
CA ALA A 136 -3.47 16.23 -13.75
C ALA A 136 -2.68 15.64 -14.93
N LEU A 137 -1.36 15.55 -14.78
CA LEU A 137 -0.46 15.18 -15.86
C LEU A 137 -0.31 13.67 -15.96
N ARG A 138 0.14 13.01 -14.89
CA ARG A 138 0.32 11.55 -14.84
C ARG A 138 -0.02 11.07 -13.44
N ALA A 139 -0.35 9.79 -13.34
CA ALA A 139 -0.67 9.19 -12.05
C ALA A 139 0.04 7.86 -11.84
N TYR A 140 0.51 7.64 -10.62
CA TYR A 140 0.90 6.31 -10.17
C TYR A 140 -0.29 5.64 -9.49
N ALA A 141 -0.62 4.42 -9.91
CA ALA A 141 -1.65 3.60 -9.30
C ALA A 141 -1.03 2.46 -8.48
N GLN A 142 -1.13 2.57 -7.15
CA GLN A 142 -0.75 1.51 -6.22
C GLN A 142 -1.98 0.66 -5.92
N PRO A 143 -2.05 -0.63 -6.33
CA PRO A 143 -3.10 -1.50 -5.86
C PRO A 143 -3.04 -1.61 -4.33
N ILE A 144 -4.20 -1.60 -3.68
CA ILE A 144 -4.30 -1.69 -2.22
C ILE A 144 -5.25 -2.81 -1.80
N TYR A 145 -5.14 -3.21 -0.53
CA TYR A 145 -6.00 -4.21 0.08
C TYR A 145 -7.47 -3.77 0.12
N SER A 146 -7.75 -2.58 0.67
CA SER A 146 -9.13 -2.07 0.77
C SER A 146 -9.18 -0.54 0.90
N ALA A 147 -10.38 0.03 0.74
CA ALA A 147 -10.62 1.48 0.90
C ALA A 147 -10.32 2.00 2.31
N THR A 148 -10.38 1.14 3.31
CA THR A 148 -10.22 1.53 4.73
C THR A 148 -8.90 1.05 5.31
N GLN A 149 -8.09 0.35 4.51
CA GLN A 149 -6.76 -0.15 4.84
C GLN A 149 -5.86 -0.10 3.60
N PHE A 150 -5.06 0.98 3.48
CA PHE A 150 -4.21 1.26 2.31
C PHE A 150 -2.93 0.40 2.24
N MET A 151 -3.00 -0.83 2.75
CA MET A 151 -1.91 -1.78 2.61
C MET A 151 -1.67 -2.05 1.12
N PRO A 152 -0.48 -1.72 0.59
CA PRO A 152 -0.18 -1.95 -0.82
C PRO A 152 -0.30 -3.44 -1.10
N VAL A 153 -0.66 -3.83 -2.32
CA VAL A 153 -0.63 -5.21 -2.82
C VAL A 153 -0.15 -5.19 -4.26
N MET A 154 0.46 -6.28 -4.72
CA MET A 154 1.05 -6.32 -6.07
C MET A 154 0.16 -7.03 -7.08
N THR A 155 -0.70 -7.95 -6.63
CA THR A 155 -1.53 -8.79 -7.50
C THR A 155 -2.91 -8.99 -6.86
N THR A 156 -3.91 -9.39 -7.67
CA THR A 156 -5.23 -9.83 -7.16
C THR A 156 -5.07 -10.96 -6.14
N LEU A 157 -4.14 -11.87 -6.42
CA LEU A 157 -3.72 -12.92 -5.50
C LEU A 157 -3.22 -12.35 -4.17
N GLY A 158 -2.25 -11.43 -4.19
CA GLY A 158 -1.74 -10.76 -2.99
C GLY A 158 -2.86 -10.07 -2.19
N ARG A 159 -3.86 -9.48 -2.87
CA ARG A 159 -5.03 -8.89 -2.23
C ARG A 159 -5.87 -9.94 -1.49
N SER A 160 -6.18 -11.05 -2.13
CA SER A 160 -6.91 -12.17 -1.51
C SER A 160 -6.15 -12.77 -0.33
N LEU A 161 -4.84 -12.88 -0.44
CA LEU A 161 -3.99 -13.34 0.65
C LEU A 161 -4.04 -12.42 1.88
N VAL A 162 -3.89 -11.11 1.69
CA VAL A 162 -4.01 -10.12 2.78
C VAL A 162 -5.42 -10.18 3.40
N LYS A 163 -6.47 -10.38 2.59
CA LYS A 163 -7.84 -10.57 3.08
C LYS A 163 -7.95 -11.77 4.01
N SER A 164 -7.43 -12.92 3.60
CA SER A 164 -7.43 -14.15 4.38
C SER A 164 -6.62 -14.02 5.67
N LEU A 165 -5.42 -13.44 5.59
CA LEU A 165 -4.57 -13.17 6.75
C LEU A 165 -5.25 -12.23 7.75
N ASN A 166 -5.88 -11.15 7.28
CA ASN A 166 -6.63 -10.24 8.14
C ASN A 166 -7.82 -10.96 8.81
N SER A 167 -8.55 -11.81 8.08
CA SER A 167 -9.63 -12.63 8.65
C SER A 167 -9.13 -13.58 9.73
N ILE A 168 -7.99 -14.25 9.53
CA ILE A 168 -7.37 -15.14 10.52
C ILE A 168 -7.00 -14.34 11.77
N ARG A 169 -6.37 -13.17 11.60
CA ARG A 169 -6.00 -12.29 12.71
C ARG A 169 -7.20 -11.91 13.57
N TRP A 170 -8.31 -11.51 12.96
CA TRP A 170 -9.55 -11.19 13.67
C TRP A 170 -10.16 -12.42 14.36
N SER A 171 -10.17 -13.58 13.70
CA SER A 171 -10.69 -14.83 14.28
C SER A 171 -9.87 -15.29 15.49
N LEU A 172 -8.55 -15.26 15.36
CA LEU A 172 -7.62 -15.62 16.44
C LEU A 172 -7.67 -14.62 17.57
N ALA A 173 -7.73 -13.31 17.31
CA ALA A 173 -7.86 -12.29 18.35
C ALA A 173 -9.10 -12.50 19.25
N LYS A 174 -10.20 -13.05 18.68
CA LYS A 174 -11.41 -13.40 19.45
C LYS A 174 -11.23 -14.64 20.33
N ARG A 175 -10.45 -15.63 19.89
CA ARG A 175 -10.28 -16.94 20.57
C ARG A 175 -9.04 -17.01 21.47
N ARG A 176 -8.03 -16.20 21.16
CA ARG A 176 -6.69 -16.17 21.75
C ARG A 176 -6.30 -14.72 22.00
N SER A 177 -6.92 -14.14 23.03
CA SER A 177 -6.67 -12.74 23.44
C SER A 177 -5.26 -12.52 23.98
N ASP A 178 -4.52 -13.59 24.25
CA ASP A 178 -3.11 -13.60 24.61
C ASP A 178 -2.18 -13.34 23.42
N LEU A 179 -2.62 -13.67 22.19
CA LEU A 179 -1.81 -13.54 20.99
C LEU A 179 -1.99 -12.17 20.33
N ARG A 180 -0.87 -11.61 19.85
CA ARG A 180 -0.81 -10.37 19.07
C ARG A 180 -0.20 -10.73 17.73
N ILE A 181 -0.96 -10.51 16.66
CA ILE A 181 -0.53 -10.89 15.31
C ILE A 181 -0.49 -9.65 14.42
N SER A 182 0.70 -9.28 13.95
CA SER A 182 0.92 -8.19 13.01
C SER A 182 1.34 -8.73 11.64
N LEU A 183 1.09 -7.94 10.59
CA LEU A 183 1.53 -8.22 9.23
C LEU A 183 2.34 -7.05 8.72
N GLU A 184 3.42 -7.33 7.99
CA GLU A 184 4.22 -6.31 7.31
C GLU A 184 4.51 -6.73 5.87
N MET A 185 4.31 -5.81 4.94
CA MET A 185 4.82 -5.90 3.57
C MET A 185 6.16 -5.17 3.54
N PRO A 186 7.30 -5.87 3.49
CA PRO A 186 8.60 -5.22 3.52
C PRO A 186 8.80 -4.37 2.26
N LEU A 187 9.22 -3.12 2.43
CA LEU A 187 9.53 -2.24 1.31
C LEU A 187 10.89 -2.57 0.68
N PHE A 188 11.83 -2.97 1.52
CA PHE A 188 13.21 -3.28 1.16
C PHE A 188 13.51 -4.74 1.45
N ALA A 189 14.52 -5.28 0.78
CA ALA A 189 15.04 -6.60 1.09
C ALA A 189 15.65 -6.62 2.50
N LEU A 190 15.52 -7.78 3.14
CA LEU A 190 16.23 -8.14 4.35
C LEU A 190 17.61 -8.65 3.96
N GLU A 191 18.63 -8.23 4.69
CA GLU A 191 19.97 -8.81 4.55
C GLU A 191 19.97 -10.22 5.15
N THR A 192 20.37 -11.22 4.37
CA THR A 192 20.46 -12.61 4.81
C THR A 192 21.82 -13.20 4.44
N SER A 193 22.15 -14.37 4.98
CA SER A 193 23.40 -15.09 4.63
C SER A 193 23.47 -15.49 3.15
N GLY A 194 22.32 -15.67 2.49
CA GLY A 194 22.22 -15.96 1.05
C GLY A 194 22.17 -14.70 0.17
N GLY A 195 22.27 -13.51 0.76
CA GLY A 195 22.10 -12.22 0.07
C GLY A 195 20.76 -11.55 0.39
N PRO A 196 20.45 -10.42 -0.27
CA PRO A 196 19.24 -9.66 0.02
C PRO A 196 17.99 -10.41 -0.43
N VAL A 197 17.07 -10.65 0.51
CA VAL A 197 15.80 -11.33 0.26
C VAL A 197 14.63 -10.49 0.74
N ARG A 198 13.61 -10.29 -0.11
CA ARG A 198 12.37 -9.61 0.27
C ARG A 198 11.20 -10.61 0.30
N PRO A 199 10.74 -11.03 1.49
CA PRO A 199 9.49 -11.77 1.63
C PRO A 199 8.30 -10.99 1.07
N ASP A 200 7.24 -11.68 0.66
CA ASP A 200 6.00 -11.00 0.27
C ASP A 200 5.32 -10.39 1.49
N ILE A 201 5.20 -11.17 2.57
CA ILE A 201 4.61 -10.74 3.84
C ILE A 201 5.44 -11.32 4.99
N MET A 202 5.72 -10.49 5.99
CA MET A 202 6.23 -10.93 7.28
C MET A 202 5.07 -10.98 8.28
N ILE A 203 4.94 -12.09 9.00
CA ILE A 203 3.93 -12.28 10.04
C ILE A 203 4.65 -12.38 11.37
N GLU A 204 4.36 -11.49 12.31
CA GLU A 204 4.87 -11.58 13.67
C GLU A 204 3.72 -11.98 14.60
N VAL A 205 3.95 -13.03 15.39
CA VAL A 205 3.06 -13.54 16.43
C VAL A 205 3.78 -13.40 17.75
N SER A 206 3.23 -12.60 18.66
CA SER A 206 3.72 -12.48 20.04
C SER A 206 2.68 -12.93 21.06
N SER A 207 3.15 -13.59 22.10
CA SER A 207 2.34 -14.04 23.24
C SER A 207 2.54 -13.11 24.42
N THR A 208 1.45 -12.53 24.91
CA THR A 208 1.47 -11.67 26.11
C THR A 208 1.59 -12.46 27.41
N ILE A 209 1.39 -13.79 27.37
CA ILE A 209 1.53 -14.66 28.54
C ILE A 209 2.99 -15.12 28.69
N THR A 210 3.61 -15.59 27.60
CA THR A 210 4.96 -16.17 27.64
C THR A 210 6.04 -15.15 27.30
N GLY A 211 5.69 -14.03 26.66
CA GLY A 211 6.64 -13.06 26.12
C GLY A 211 7.32 -13.53 24.82
N GLU A 212 7.01 -14.73 24.34
CA GLU A 212 7.60 -15.28 23.12
C GLU A 212 7.13 -14.51 21.88
N VAL A 213 8.07 -14.22 20.97
CA VAL A 213 7.82 -13.60 19.68
C VAL A 213 8.34 -14.52 18.58
N ARG A 214 7.50 -14.82 17.60
CA ARG A 214 7.86 -15.59 16.41
C ARG A 214 7.58 -14.78 15.17
N THR A 215 8.53 -14.77 14.25
CA THR A 215 8.37 -14.14 12.93
C THR A 215 8.43 -15.21 11.86
N THR A 216 7.42 -15.23 11.00
CA THR A 216 7.32 -16.14 9.86
C THR A 216 7.31 -15.31 8.58
N SER A 217 8.21 -15.63 7.67
CA SER A 217 8.23 -15.07 6.32
C SER A 217 7.27 -15.84 5.42
N LEU A 218 6.47 -15.15 4.62
CA LEU A 218 5.56 -15.76 3.67
C LEU A 218 6.02 -15.46 2.26
N PHE A 219 6.04 -16.50 1.43
CA PHE A 219 6.35 -16.43 0.00
C PHE A 219 5.18 -17.02 -0.81
N VAL A 220 4.72 -16.29 -1.80
CA VAL A 220 3.69 -16.74 -2.74
C VAL A 220 4.37 -17.43 -3.90
N GLU A 221 4.43 -18.75 -3.87
CA GLU A 221 5.23 -19.55 -4.81
C GLU A 221 4.83 -19.30 -6.27
N ALA A 222 3.54 -19.09 -6.53
CA ALA A 222 3.02 -18.76 -7.85
C ALA A 222 3.58 -17.46 -8.46
N GLN A 223 4.25 -16.61 -7.67
CA GLN A 223 4.89 -15.38 -8.14
C GLN A 223 6.37 -15.59 -8.55
N TYR A 224 6.92 -16.79 -8.29
CA TYR A 224 8.30 -17.13 -8.63
C TYR A 224 8.31 -18.14 -9.78
N GLU A 225 9.06 -17.83 -10.83
CA GLU A 225 9.15 -18.70 -12.02
C GLU A 225 9.90 -20.01 -11.74
N ASP A 226 10.70 -20.09 -10.67
CA ASP A 226 11.53 -21.23 -10.34
C ASP A 226 11.36 -21.66 -8.86
N ALA A 227 11.01 -22.93 -8.66
CA ALA A 227 10.87 -23.56 -7.34
C ALA A 227 12.20 -23.61 -6.55
N SER A 228 13.34 -23.58 -7.23
CA SER A 228 14.67 -23.49 -6.61
C SER A 228 14.88 -22.16 -5.88
N ILE A 229 14.29 -21.07 -6.40
CA ILE A 229 14.28 -19.75 -5.75
C ILE A 229 13.48 -19.84 -4.46
N ALA A 230 12.27 -20.43 -4.49
CA ALA A 230 11.48 -20.63 -3.28
C ALA A 230 12.24 -21.44 -2.21
N ALA A 231 12.97 -22.50 -2.60
CA ALA A 231 13.80 -23.28 -1.69
C ALA A 231 14.96 -22.46 -1.10
N HIS A 232 15.70 -21.70 -1.93
CA HIS A 232 16.82 -20.87 -1.47
C HIS A 232 16.36 -19.75 -0.52
N LEU A 233 15.19 -19.17 -0.78
CA LEU A 233 14.58 -18.16 0.08
C LEU A 233 14.24 -18.75 1.46
N ARG A 234 13.74 -20.00 1.53
CA ARG A 234 13.49 -20.69 2.81
C ARG A 234 14.74 -20.84 3.66
N ASP A 235 15.85 -21.23 3.05
CA ASP A 235 17.11 -21.44 3.77
C ASP A 235 17.74 -20.12 4.24
N SER A 236 17.34 -19.01 3.62
CA SER A 236 17.89 -17.67 3.86
C SER A 236 17.08 -16.84 4.86
N VAL A 237 15.78 -17.11 5.03
CA VAL A 237 14.90 -16.30 5.90
C VAL A 237 14.01 -17.15 6.81
N GLY A 238 14.53 -17.55 7.98
CA GLY A 238 13.74 -18.06 9.11
C GLY A 238 12.64 -19.09 8.78
N PRO A 239 11.58 -19.20 9.61
CA PRO A 239 10.41 -20.01 9.28
C PRO A 239 9.70 -19.45 8.05
N VAL A 240 9.41 -20.30 7.06
CA VAL A 240 8.71 -19.91 5.84
C VAL A 240 7.38 -20.62 5.68
N PHE A 241 6.37 -19.87 5.24
CA PHE A 241 5.10 -20.39 4.76
C PHE A 241 4.94 -20.16 3.25
N SER A 242 4.96 -21.25 2.48
CA SER A 242 4.69 -21.23 1.04
C SER A 242 3.19 -21.16 0.74
N VAL A 243 2.75 -20.24 -0.10
CA VAL A 243 1.37 -20.19 -0.63
C VAL A 243 1.33 -20.77 -2.04
N LEU A 244 0.60 -21.88 -2.20
CA LEU A 244 0.45 -22.62 -3.45
C LEU A 244 -0.77 -22.12 -4.24
N PRO A 245 -0.84 -22.30 -5.57
CA PRO A 245 -2.04 -22.03 -6.34
C PRO A 245 -3.31 -22.70 -5.78
N ALA A 246 -3.21 -23.97 -5.35
CA ALA A 246 -4.33 -24.73 -4.80
C ALA A 246 -4.87 -24.17 -3.46
N ASP A 247 -4.05 -23.44 -2.69
CA ASP A 247 -4.52 -22.75 -1.48
C ASP A 247 -5.53 -21.62 -1.83
N LEU A 248 -5.46 -21.11 -3.05
CA LEU A 248 -6.27 -19.99 -3.54
C LEU A 248 -7.61 -20.46 -4.07
N GLU A 249 -7.69 -21.72 -4.50
CA GLU A 249 -8.92 -22.38 -4.92
C GLU A 249 -9.78 -22.79 -3.71
N ASN A 250 -9.15 -23.01 -2.54
CA ASN A 250 -9.84 -23.41 -1.32
C ASN A 250 -9.41 -22.57 -0.11
N GLU A 251 -10.07 -21.41 0.04
CA GLU A 251 -9.78 -20.43 1.09
C GLU A 251 -9.87 -21.03 2.52
N ASP A 252 -10.80 -21.95 2.76
CA ASP A 252 -10.97 -22.57 4.08
C ASP A 252 -9.84 -23.55 4.42
N ALA A 253 -9.40 -24.36 3.44
CA ALA A 253 -8.24 -25.23 3.62
C ALA A 253 -6.98 -24.42 3.89
N PHE A 254 -6.76 -23.34 3.12
CA PHE A 254 -5.66 -22.41 3.31
C PHE A 254 -5.67 -21.79 4.71
N LYS A 255 -6.82 -21.23 5.14
CA LYS A 255 -6.96 -20.63 6.48
C LYS A 255 -6.64 -21.62 7.59
N ARG A 256 -7.04 -22.89 7.47
CA ARG A 256 -6.70 -23.93 8.45
C ARG A 256 -5.20 -24.20 8.48
N ARG A 257 -4.57 -24.44 7.32
CA ARG A 257 -3.12 -24.72 7.21
C ARG A 257 -2.28 -23.59 7.80
N LEU A 258 -2.63 -22.35 7.44
CA LEU A 258 -1.94 -21.16 7.93
C LEU A 258 -2.19 -20.93 9.43
N THR A 259 -3.43 -21.12 9.91
CA THR A 259 -3.70 -21.00 11.36
C THR A 259 -2.86 -21.99 12.16
N SER A 260 -2.76 -23.25 11.71
CA SER A 260 -1.91 -24.24 12.36
C SER A 260 -0.43 -23.86 12.35
N ALA A 261 0.05 -23.23 11.27
CA ALA A 261 1.45 -22.77 11.17
C ALA A 261 1.75 -21.54 12.05
N LEU A 262 0.73 -20.74 12.40
CA LEU A 262 0.89 -19.53 13.22
C LEU A 262 0.76 -19.79 14.73
N LEU A 263 0.20 -20.93 15.13
CA LEU A 263 0.00 -21.29 16.53
C LEU A 263 1.20 -22.10 17.05
N PHE A 264 1.54 -21.86 18.32
CA PHE A 264 2.57 -22.59 19.07
C PHE A 264 2.25 -24.07 19.20
#